data_AF-A0A2E7CTN4-F1
#
_entry.id   AF-A0A2E7CTN4-F1
#
_cell.length_a   1.000
_cell.length_b   1.000
_cell.length_c   1.000
_cell.angle_alpha   90.00
_cell.angle_beta   90.00
_cell.angle_gamma   90.00
#
_symmetry.space_group_name_H-M   'P 1'
#
loop_
_entity.id
_entity.type
_entity.pdbx_description
1 polymer ?
#
loop_
_entity_poly.entity_id
_entity_poly.type
_entity_poly.pdbx_seq_one_letter_code
_entity_poly.pdbx_strand_id
1 'polypeptide(L)'
;MKKYLLILFGATLISSCNSADESTANALAKEMCDALSGVDAEDPSGLLDAAMKMMEISENEDYANVSELQLENAMKEKCPDGWKAFEELSEME
;
A
#
# COMPACT_ATOMS: atom_id res chain seq x y z
N MET A 1 -27.25 17.73 27.36
CA MET A 1 -28.04 17.24 26.19
C MET A 1 -28.86 18.43 25.69
N LYS A 2 -28.92 18.85 24.43
CA LYS A 2 -28.71 18.20 23.14
C LYS A 2 -27.93 19.12 22.20
N LYS A 3 -27.18 18.47 21.31
CA LYS A 3 -26.18 18.99 20.38
C LYS A 3 -26.84 19.88 19.32
N TYR A 4 -26.32 21.09 19.14
CA TYR A 4 -26.64 21.89 17.97
C TYR A 4 -25.84 21.35 16.78
N LEU A 5 -26.59 20.99 15.73
CA LEU A 5 -26.09 20.68 14.40
C LEU A 5 -25.21 21.84 13.92
N LEU A 6 -23.93 21.57 13.72
CA LEU A 6 -23.08 22.37 12.84
C LEU A 6 -23.06 21.68 11.48
N ILE A 7 -23.89 22.20 10.57
CA ILE A 7 -23.72 22.04 9.14
C ILE A 7 -22.76 23.14 8.70
N LEU A 8 -21.57 22.77 8.24
CA LEU A 8 -20.61 23.61 7.50
C LEU A 8 -20.00 22.69 6.45
N PHE A 9 -20.59 22.64 5.25
CA PHE A 9 -20.13 23.38 4.07
C PHE A 9 -18.63 23.21 3.82
N GLY A 10 -18.29 22.45 2.77
CA GLY A 10 -16.96 22.53 2.17
C GLY A 10 -16.58 21.30 1.38
N ALA A 11 -16.90 21.31 0.09
CA ALA A 11 -16.19 20.63 -0.99
C ALA A 11 -15.92 19.12 -0.79
N THR A 12 -16.54 18.24 -1.57
CA THR A 12 -16.15 18.17 -2.98
C THR A 12 -17.09 17.27 -3.76
N LEU A 13 -17.70 17.86 -4.78
CA LEU A 13 -17.90 17.19 -6.05
C LEU A 13 -16.49 16.99 -6.65
N ILE A 14 -15.78 15.93 -6.25
CA ILE A 14 -14.76 15.30 -7.11
C ILE A 14 -15.54 14.11 -7.65
N SER A 15 -16.09 14.26 -8.85
CA SER A 15 -15.51 13.63 -10.03
C SER A 15 -15.22 12.16 -9.76
N SER A 16 -15.83 11.30 -10.56
CA SER A 16 -15.32 9.97 -10.87
C SER A 16 -13.79 10.01 -11.10
N CYS A 17 -13.04 9.90 -10.03
CA CYS A 17 -11.65 9.49 -9.98
C CYS A 17 -11.72 8.14 -9.30
N ASN A 18 -11.39 7.11 -10.07
CA ASN A 18 -11.35 5.73 -9.66
C ASN A 18 -10.16 5.56 -8.68
N SER A 19 -10.17 6.24 -7.53
CA SER A 19 -9.19 6.02 -6.47
C SER A 19 -9.65 4.82 -5.68
N ALA A 20 -8.78 3.81 -5.55
CA ALA A 20 -9.06 2.66 -4.70
C ALA A 20 -9.44 3.13 -3.29
N ASP A 21 -10.44 2.48 -2.70
CA ASP A 21 -10.83 2.77 -1.33
C ASP A 21 -9.73 2.33 -0.35
N GLU A 22 -9.78 2.87 0.87
CA GLU A 22 -8.77 2.62 1.90
C GLU A 22 -8.65 1.13 2.24
N SER A 23 -9.70 0.33 2.09
CA SER A 23 -9.63 -1.11 2.36
C SER A 23 -8.82 -1.86 1.30
N THR A 24 -8.93 -1.44 0.04
CA THR A 24 -8.18 -1.99 -1.08
C THR A 24 -6.69 -1.66 -0.96
N ALA A 25 -6.33 -0.42 -0.62
CA ALA A 25 -4.94 -0.04 -0.34
C ALA A 25 -4.37 -0.83 0.86
N ASN A 26 -5.19 -1.04 1.89
CA ASN A 26 -4.82 -1.81 3.07
C ASN A 26 -4.64 -3.31 2.81
N ALA A 27 -5.38 -3.87 1.85
CA ALA A 27 -5.24 -5.25 1.41
C ALA A 27 -3.95 -5.42 0.60
N LEU A 28 -3.72 -4.55 -0.39
CA LEU A 28 -2.47 -4.53 -1.17
C LEU A 28 -1.25 -4.41 -0.25
N ALA A 29 -1.25 -3.43 0.66
CA ALA A 29 -0.16 -3.25 1.61
C ALA A 29 0.08 -4.52 2.41
N LYS A 30 -0.97 -5.16 2.93
CA LYS A 30 -0.83 -6.41 3.68
C LYS A 30 -0.18 -7.52 2.86
N GLU A 31 -0.59 -7.72 1.61
CA GLU A 31 -0.01 -8.77 0.75
C GLU A 31 1.45 -8.47 0.42
N MET A 32 1.79 -7.21 0.14
CA MET A 32 3.17 -6.77 -0.04
C MET A 32 4.02 -7.00 1.22
N CYS A 33 3.48 -6.67 2.40
CA CYS A 33 4.13 -6.94 3.69
C CYS A 33 4.38 -8.44 3.91
N ASP A 34 3.39 -9.27 3.58
CA ASP A 34 3.47 -10.72 3.74
C ASP A 34 4.50 -11.32 2.77
N ALA A 35 4.64 -10.78 1.56
CA ALA A 35 5.67 -11.17 0.59
C ALA A 35 7.10 -10.83 1.05
N LEU A 36 7.26 -9.73 1.79
CA LEU A 36 8.54 -9.28 2.35
C LEU A 36 8.82 -9.89 3.74
N SER A 37 7.84 -10.55 4.35
CA SER A 37 7.96 -11.08 5.69
C SER A 37 8.95 -12.26 5.72
N GLY A 38 10.02 -12.11 6.50
CA GLY A 38 11.03 -13.16 6.66
C GLY A 38 12.00 -13.27 5.48
N VAL A 39 12.00 -12.29 4.57
CA VAL A 39 13.03 -12.15 3.54
C VAL A 39 14.32 -11.67 4.20
N ASP A 40 15.39 -12.44 4.01
CA ASP A 40 16.72 -12.05 4.43
C ASP A 40 17.35 -11.15 3.34
N ALA A 41 17.73 -9.93 3.71
CA ALA A 41 18.39 -9.00 2.79
C ALA A 41 19.78 -9.48 2.35
N GLU A 42 20.36 -10.47 3.04
CA GLU A 42 21.61 -11.12 2.66
C GLU A 42 21.39 -12.36 1.74
N ASP A 43 20.14 -12.74 1.46
CA ASP A 43 19.77 -13.83 0.55
C ASP A 43 19.23 -13.29 -0.79
N PRO A 44 20.06 -13.25 -1.85
CA PRO A 44 19.63 -12.77 -3.17
C PRO A 44 18.48 -13.58 -3.77
N SER A 45 18.34 -14.85 -3.41
CA SER A 45 17.27 -15.70 -3.92
C SER A 45 15.93 -15.40 -3.24
N GLY A 46 15.97 -15.15 -1.92
CA GLY A 46 14.82 -14.68 -1.15
C GLY A 46 14.35 -13.29 -1.59
N LEU A 47 15.29 -12.37 -1.85
CA LEU A 47 14.97 -11.04 -2.38
C LEU A 47 14.32 -11.09 -3.76
N LEU A 48 14.82 -11.96 -4.65
CA LEU A 48 14.25 -12.14 -5.99
C LEU A 48 12.85 -12.78 -5.92
N ASP A 49 12.65 -13.79 -5.06
CA ASP A 49 11.34 -14.41 -4.84
C ASP A 49 10.32 -13.39 -4.28
N ALA A 50 10.76 -12.55 -3.35
CA ALA A 50 9.95 -11.46 -2.83
C ALA A 50 9.58 -10.43 -3.91
N ALA A 51 10.55 -9.98 -4.71
CA ALA A 51 10.30 -9.06 -5.81
C ALA A 51 9.33 -9.64 -6.85
N MET A 52 9.46 -10.93 -7.20
CA MET A 52 8.52 -11.61 -8.10
C MET A 52 7.11 -11.67 -7.51
N LYS A 53 6.97 -12.00 -6.23
CA LYS A 53 5.66 -11.99 -5.55
C LYS A 53 5.04 -10.60 -5.50
N MET A 54 5.84 -9.57 -5.21
CA MET A 54 5.35 -8.19 -5.23
C MET A 54 4.88 -7.78 -6.62
N MET A 55 5.60 -8.18 -7.67
CA MET A 55 5.17 -7.97 -9.06
C MET A 55 3.84 -8.66 -9.35
N GLU A 56 3.69 -9.94 -8.98
CA GLU A 56 2.44 -10.70 -9.14
C GLU A 56 1.27 -10.03 -8.40
N ILE A 57 1.49 -9.58 -7.15
CA ILE A 57 0.48 -8.84 -6.39
C ILE A 57 0.13 -7.54 -7.10
N SER A 58 1.11 -6.79 -7.61
CA SER A 58 0.87 -5.50 -8.30
C SER A 58 0.12 -5.64 -9.63
N GLU A 59 0.19 -6.80 -10.27
CA GLU A 59 -0.54 -7.12 -11.50
C GLU A 59 -2.02 -7.46 -11.25
N ASN A 60 -2.42 -7.67 -9.99
CA ASN A 60 -3.81 -7.94 -9.66
C ASN A 60 -4.69 -6.73 -9.98
N GLU A 61 -5.67 -6.92 -10.87
CA GLU A 61 -6.60 -5.88 -11.33
C GLU A 61 -7.40 -5.24 -10.19
N ASP A 62 -7.61 -5.96 -9.08
CA ASP A 62 -8.27 -5.44 -7.87
C ASP A 62 -7.51 -4.24 -7.27
N TYR A 63 -6.19 -4.14 -7.51
CA TYR A 63 -5.34 -3.08 -7.00
C TYR A 63 -4.96 -2.02 -8.03
N ALA A 64 -5.44 -2.13 -9.28
CA ALA A 64 -5.06 -1.23 -10.39
C ALA A 64 -5.32 0.26 -10.13
N ASN A 65 -6.15 0.57 -9.13
CA ASN A 65 -6.57 1.92 -8.75
C ASN A 65 -5.92 2.42 -7.46
N VAL A 66 -5.05 1.62 -6.83
CA VAL A 66 -4.29 2.04 -5.66
C VAL A 66 -3.12 2.90 -6.13
N SER A 67 -3.09 4.15 -5.68
CA SER A 67 -1.94 5.02 -5.94
C SER A 67 -0.74 4.63 -5.08
N GLU A 68 0.46 4.91 -5.58
CA GLU A 68 1.72 4.72 -4.83
C GLU A 68 1.68 5.37 -3.44
N LEU A 69 1.13 6.59 -3.33
CA LEU A 69 0.99 7.28 -2.05
C LEU A 69 0.05 6.57 -1.08
N GLN A 70 -1.01 5.92 -1.57
CA GLN A 70 -1.92 5.13 -0.72
C GLN A 70 -1.23 3.86 -0.22
N LEU A 71 -0.47 3.20 -1.10
CA LEU A 71 0.32 2.03 -0.74
C LEU A 71 1.41 2.36 0.28
N GLU A 72 2.19 3.41 0.04
CA GLU A 72 3.23 3.91 0.94
C GLU A 72 2.67 4.17 2.34
N ASN A 73 1.58 4.94 2.45
CA ASN A 73 0.98 5.25 3.74
C ASN A 73 0.49 3.97 4.45
N ALA A 74 -0.17 3.07 3.73
CA ALA A 74 -0.68 1.82 4.29
C ALA A 74 0.45 0.86 4.73
N MET A 75 1.55 0.77 3.98
CA MET A 75 2.71 -0.04 4.35
C MET A 75 3.46 0.56 5.54
N LYS A 76 3.69 1.88 5.56
CA LYS A 76 4.32 2.56 6.70
C LYS A 76 3.53 2.37 8.00
N GLU A 77 2.20 2.33 7.91
CA GLU A 77 1.34 2.10 9.08
C GLU A 77 1.32 0.63 9.53
N LYS A 78 1.27 -0.33 8.59
CA LYS A 78 1.06 -1.75 8.92
C LYS A 78 2.33 -2.59 9.02
N CYS A 79 3.34 -2.29 8.22
CA CYS A 79 4.60 -3.03 8.18
C CYS A 79 5.79 -2.09 7.89
N PRO A 80 6.16 -1.23 8.85
CA PRO A 80 7.30 -0.32 8.67
C PRO A 80 8.60 -1.06 8.27
N ASP A 81 8.81 -2.27 8.75
CA ASP A 81 9.97 -3.10 8.37
C ASP A 81 9.88 -3.60 6.92
N GLY A 82 8.69 -3.97 6.45
CA GLY A 82 8.44 -4.35 5.06
C GLY A 82 8.57 -3.16 4.12
N TRP A 83 8.08 -1.98 4.51
CA TRP A 83 8.32 -0.74 3.77
C TRP A 83 9.82 -0.44 3.62
N LYS A 84 10.60 -0.61 4.70
CA LYS A 84 12.05 -0.42 4.67
C LYS A 84 12.74 -1.40 3.71
N ALA A 85 12.34 -2.67 3.73
CA ALA A 85 12.86 -3.67 2.79
C ALA A 85 12.49 -3.34 1.32
N PHE A 86 11.29 -2.80 1.10
CA PHE A 86 10.86 -2.33 -0.22
C PHE A 86 11.67 -1.12 -0.71
N GLU A 87 11.93 -0.13 0.17
CA GLU A 87 12.82 1.00 -0.13
C GLU A 87 14.22 0.51 -0.48
N GLU A 88 14.80 -0.38 0.31
CA GLU A 88 16.13 -0.95 0.05
C GLU A 88 16.19 -1.69 -1.29
N LEU A 89 15.15 -2.44 -1.66
CA LEU A 89 15.04 -3.10 -2.97
C LEU A 89 14.90 -2.10 -4.14
N SER A 90 14.15 -1.02 -3.95
CA SER A 90 13.90 0.00 -4.98
C SER A 90 15.11 0.91 -5.21
N GLU A 91 15.94 1.11 -4.18
CA GLU A 91 17.20 1.86 -4.26
C GLU A 91 18.36 1.06 -4.88
N MET A 92 18.18 -0.25 -5.16
CA MET A 92 19.17 -1.08 -5.84
C MET A 92 19.15 -0.95 -7.37
N GLU A 93 18.25 -0.15 -7.96
CA GLU A 93 18.29 0.32 -9.35
C GLU A 93 19.34 1.43 -9.58
#